data_AF-A0AAX6LHF2-F1
#
_entry.id   AF-A0AAX6LHF2-F1
#
_cell.length_a   1.000
_cell.length_b   1.000
_cell.length_c   1.000
_cell.angle_alpha   90.00
_cell.angle_beta   90.00
_cell.angle_gamma   90.00
#
_symmetry.space_group_name_H-M   'P 1'
#
loop_
_entity.id
_entity.type
_entity.pdbx_description
1 polymer ?
#
loop_
_entity_poly.entity_id
_entity_poly.type
_entity_poly.pdbx_seq_one_letter_code
_entity_poly.pdbx_strand_id
1 'polypeptide(L)' 'MHTWLNTQLIMVATDHQHRLHRQTWHNCRNLTDADLARLLPIFTRLVGDAMAHVELHMTTEYAN' A
#
# COMPACT_ATOMS: atom_id res chain seq x y z
N MET A 1 -16.68 -20.16 -14.38
CA MET A 1 -15.43 -19.78 -13.71
C MET A 1 -15.57 -18.35 -13.25
N HIS A 2 -15.52 -18.09 -11.94
CA HIS A 2 -15.49 -16.74 -11.40
C HIS A 2 -14.04 -16.41 -11.09
N THR A 3 -13.42 -15.57 -11.91
CA THR A 3 -12.07 -15.06 -11.63
C THR A 3 -12.16 -14.12 -10.44
N TRP A 4 -11.53 -14.49 -9.32
CA TRP A 4 -11.46 -13.62 -8.15
C TRP A 4 -10.24 -12.72 -8.29
N LEU A 5 -10.47 -11.41 -8.15
CA LEU A 5 -9.43 -10.40 -8.16
C LEU A 5 -9.05 -10.08 -6.72
N ASN A 6 -7.85 -10.49 -6.30
CA ASN A 6 -7.32 -10.16 -4.98
C ASN A 6 -6.22 -9.10 -5.16
N THR A 7 -6.59 -7.83 -5.01
CA THR A 7 -5.61 -6.74 -5.01
C THR A 7 -5.21 -6.44 -3.57
N GLN A 8 -3.91 -6.35 -3.31
CA GLN A 8 -3.37 -5.96 -2.02
C GLN A 8 -2.61 -4.65 -2.20
N LEU A 9 -2.88 -3.71 -1.30
CA LEU A 9 -2.08 -2.51 -1.10
C LEU A 9 -1.17 -2.77 0.10
N ILE A 10 0.12 -2.61 -0.08
CA ILE A 10 1.13 -2.81 0.96
C ILE A 10 1.83 -1.47 1.17
N MET A 11 1.75 -0.94 2.39
CA MET A 11 2.59 0.17 2.82
C MET A 11 3.78 -0.38 3.60
N VAL A 12 4.96 0.12 3.24
CA VAL A 12 6.17 -0.05 4.03
C VAL A 12 6.63 1.34 4.44
N ALA A 13 6.74 1.58 5.74
CA ALA A 13 7.28 2.80 6.28
C ALA A 13 8.48 2.48 7.17
N THR A 14 9.49 3.34 7.11
CA THR A 14 10.69 3.23 7.95
C THR A 14 10.75 4.46 8.84
N ASP A 15 10.83 4.26 10.15
CA ASP A 15 11.00 5.38 11.09
C ASP A 15 12.46 5.85 11.17
N HIS A 16 12.68 7.00 11.82
CA HIS A 16 14.03 7.56 12.04
C HIS A 16 14.94 6.67 12.88
N GLN A 17 14.40 5.65 13.54
CA GLN A 17 15.14 4.63 14.28
C GLN A 17 15.42 3.39 13.43
N HIS A 18 15.17 3.46 12.12
CA HIS A 18 15.30 2.36 11.15
C HIS A 18 14.38 1.17 11.43
N ARG A 19 13.28 1.35 12.16
CA ARG A 19 12.29 0.29 12.34
C ARG A 19 11.34 0.27 11.16
N LEU A 20 11.08 -0.93 10.67
CA LEU A 20 10.18 -1.20 9.56
C LEU A 20 8.76 -1.41 10.09
N HIS A 21 7.82 -0.65 9.53
CA HIS A 21 6.39 -0.76 9.77
C HIS A 21 5.74 -1.19 8.46
N ARG A 22 5.07 -2.34 8.47
CA ARG A 22 4.39 -2.88 7.29
C ARG A 22 2.91 -3.02 7.57
N GLN A 23 2.08 -2.46 6.69
CA GLN A 23 0.63 -2.62 6.73
C GLN A 23 0.14 -3.09 5.36
N THR A 24 -0.83 -4.01 5.37
CA THR A 24 -1.42 -4.57 4.17
C THR A 24 -2.94 -4.37 4.22
N TRP A 25 -3.51 -3.83 3.14
CA TRP A 25 -4.95 -3.72 2.94
C TRP A 25 -5.36 -4.57 1.75
N HIS A 26 -6.44 -5.33 1.92
CA HIS A 26 -7.03 -6.09 0.83
C HIS A 26 -8.13 -5.27 0.17
N ASN A 27 -8.10 -5.17 -1.15
CA ASN A 27 -9.12 -4.53 -1.95
C ASN A 27 -9.54 -5.49 -3.08
N CYS A 28 -10.84 -5.68 -3.26
CA CYS A 28 -11.37 -6.51 -4.36
C CYS A 28 -11.44 -5.74 -5.68
N ARG A 29 -10.64 -4.68 -5.84
CA ARG A 29 -10.58 -3.82 -7.01
C ARG A 29 -9.12 -3.51 -7.34
N ASN A 30 -8.80 -3.56 -8.63
CA ASN A 30 -7.53 -3.06 -9.13
C ASN A 30 -7.44 -1.56 -8.83
N LEU A 31 -6.39 -1.18 -8.11
CA LEU A 31 -5.95 0.21 -8.03
C LEU A 31 -5.04 0.47 -9.24
N THR A 32 -4.99 1.71 -9.69
CA THR A 32 -4.03 2.13 -10.73
C THR A 32 -2.86 2.87 -10.08
N ASP A 33 -1.77 3.07 -10.83
CA ASP A 33 -0.65 3.92 -10.38
C ASP A 33 -1.13 5.34 -10.03
N ALA A 34 -2.16 5.84 -10.72
CA ALA A 34 -2.76 7.14 -10.42
C ALA A 34 -3.52 7.13 -9.07
N ASP A 35 -4.16 6.01 -8.71
CA ASP A 35 -4.77 5.85 -7.40
C ASP A 35 -3.70 5.76 -6.30
N LEU A 36 -2.60 5.04 -6.55
CA LEU A 36 -1.45 4.97 -5.63
C LEU A 36 -0.83 6.36 -5.40
N ALA A 37 -0.63 7.13 -6.46
CA ALA A 37 -0.10 8.50 -6.37
C ALA A 37 -1.02 9.43 -5.55
N ARG A 38 -2.35 9.21 -5.58
CA ARG A 38 -3.31 9.94 -4.73
C ARG A 38 -3.30 9.47 -3.28
N LEU A 39 -3.05 8.19 -3.04
CA LEU A 39 -3.02 7.60 -1.70
C LEU A 39 -1.72 7.92 -0.95
N LEU A 40 -0.59 8.01 -1.65
CA LEU A 40 0.72 8.30 -1.08
C LEU A 40 0.71 9.50 -0.12
N PRO A 41 0.25 10.71 -0.49
CA PRO A 41 0.25 11.86 0.42
C PRO A 41 -0.69 11.68 1.62
N ILE A 42 -1.78 10.91 1.50
CA ILE A 42 -2.69 10.61 2.62
C ILE A 42 -1.97 9.73 3.64
N PHE A 43 -1.26 8.72 3.15
CA PHE A 43 -0.51 7.80 3.97
C PHE A 43 0.72 8.43 4.61
N THR A 44 1.47 9.25 3.87
CA THR A 44 2.56 10.07 4.43
C THR A 44 2.06 10.95 5.57
N ARG A 45 0.87 11.55 5.46
CA ARG A 45 0.28 12.34 6.55
C ARG A 45 -0.16 11.49 7.74
N LEU A 46 -0.71 10.31 7.51
CA LEU A 46 -1.14 9.38 8.57
C LEU A 46 0.03 8.91 9.43
N VAL A 47 1.16 8.61 8.81
CA VAL A 47 2.37 8.21 9.54
C VAL A 47 3.17 9.41 10.05
N GLY A 48 2.97 10.59 9.46
CA GLY A 48 3.52 11.87 9.89
C GLY A 48 5.05 11.92 9.85
N ASP A 49 5.61 12.91 10.55
CA ASP A 49 7.07 13.14 10.64
C ASP A 49 7.83 12.00 11.34
N ALA A 50 7.12 11.03 11.91
CA ALA A 50 7.75 9.87 12.56
C ALA A 50 8.46 8.95 11.56
N MET A 51 8.11 9.02 10.28
CA MET A 51 8.69 8.17 9.23
C MET A 51 9.73 8.93 8.39
N ALA A 52 10.90 8.32 8.23
CA ALA A 52 11.94 8.78 7.33
C ALA A 52 11.65 8.43 5.87
N HIS A 53 10.92 7.32 5.63
CA HIS A 53 10.59 6.85 4.29
C HIS A 53 9.24 6.12 4.26
N VAL A 54 8.49 6.26 3.17
CA VAL A 54 7.21 5.58 2.95
C VAL A 54 7.15 5.10 1.50
N GLU A 55 6.84 3.81 1.32
CA GLU A 55 6.61 3.19 0.03
C GLU A 55 5.23 2.54 -0.01
N LEU A 56 4.60 2.59 -1.19
CA LEU A 56 3.37 1.88 -1.48
C LEU A 56 3.61 0.89 -2.61
N HIS A 57 3.20 -0.34 -2.38
CA HIS A 57 3.29 -1.45 -3.32
C HIS A 57 1.90 -2.00 -3.56
N MET A 58 1.64 -2.43 -4.80
CA MET A 58 0.39 -3.08 -5.16
C MET A 58 0.67 -4.44 -5.76
N THR A 59 -0.07 -5.46 -5.31
CA THR A 59 -0.05 -6.79 -5.91
C THR A 59 -1.47 -7.18 -6.31
N THR A 60 -1.68 -7.63 -7.54
CA THR A 60 -2.96 -8.21 -7.97
C THR A 60 -2.75 -9.66 -8.30
N GLU A 61 -3.48 -10.53 -7.60
CA GLU A 61 -3.55 -11.96 -7.91
C GLU A 61 -4.89 -12.28 -8.55
N TYR A 62 -4.85 -13.05 -9.63
CA TYR A 62 -6.03 -13.60 -10.29
C TYR A 62 -6.15 -15.07 -9.88
N ALA A 63 -7.15 -15.40 -9.07
CA ALA A 63 -7.46 -16.79 -8.74
C ALA A 63 -8.53 -17.32 -9.71
N ASN A 64 -8.27 -18.48 -10.33
CA ASN A 64 -9.08 -19.11 -11.37
C ASN A 64 -10.00 -20.19 -10.83
#